data_AF-A0A0M0G199-F1
#
_entry.id   AF-A0A0M0G199-F1
#
_cell.length_a   1.000
_cell.length_b   1.000
_cell.length_c   1.000
_cell.angle_alpha   90.00
_cell.angle_beta   90.00
_cell.angle_gamma   90.00
#
_symmetry.space_group_name_H-M   'P 1'
#
loop_
_entity.id
_entity.type
_entity.pdbx_description
1 polymer ?
#
loop_
_entity_poly.entity_id
_entity_poly.type
_entity_poly.pdbx_seq_one_letter_code
_entity_poly.pdbx_strand_id
1 'polypeptide(L)'
;MEPFELVHEQYSQMIHKIIHTLRIYKNHHDYYQTGLIALWEAYGKFDSSKGTFTSFAYSYIRGRILTELKREVREEERGVELEEGATEAGGDDLETLALETLLSYCGNLTPNQTKWVISHSLHMLSISEIAELEGVSPEAVKKWRKGAKERIRQAILNQTFV
;
A
#
# COMPACT_ATOMS: atom_id res chain seq x y z
N MET A 1 13.32 -2.03 -23.70
CA MET A 1 13.20 -2.50 -22.30
C MET A 1 14.60 -2.59 -21.76
N GLU A 2 14.88 -1.97 -20.60
CA GLU A 2 16.15 -2.15 -19.89
C GLU A 2 16.31 -3.64 -19.48
N PRO A 3 17.54 -4.16 -19.35
CA PRO A 3 17.78 -5.46 -18.73
C PRO A 3 17.20 -5.48 -17.31
N PHE A 4 16.60 -6.60 -16.91
CA PHE A 4 15.95 -6.67 -15.60
C PHE A 4 16.93 -6.59 -14.45
N GLU A 5 18.18 -6.97 -14.67
CA GLU A 5 19.27 -6.84 -13.72
C GLU A 5 19.46 -5.37 -13.27
N LEU A 6 19.34 -4.41 -14.19
CA LEU A 6 19.39 -2.98 -13.87
C LEU A 6 18.14 -2.50 -13.12
N VAL A 7 16.96 -3.05 -13.47
CA VAL A 7 15.71 -2.78 -12.75
C VAL A 7 15.76 -3.36 -11.33
N HIS A 8 16.37 -4.52 -11.15
CA HIS A 8 16.53 -5.16 -9.85
C HIS A 8 17.37 -4.30 -8.90
N GLU A 9 18.53 -3.80 -9.34
CA GLU A 9 19.38 -2.94 -8.51
C GLU A 9 18.66 -1.65 -8.09
N GLN A 10 17.92 -1.03 -9.00
CA GLN A 10 17.20 0.22 -8.73
C GLN A 10 16.05 0.05 -7.72
N TYR A 11 15.36 -1.09 -7.75
CA TYR A 11 14.12 -1.29 -6.99
C TYR A 11 14.30 -2.20 -5.76
N SER A 12 15.46 -2.82 -5.56
CA SER A 12 15.76 -3.64 -4.37
C SER A 12 15.53 -2.86 -3.06
N GLN A 13 16.03 -1.62 -2.98
CA GLN A 13 15.83 -0.76 -1.79
C GLN A 13 14.35 -0.45 -1.53
N MET A 14 13.54 -0.36 -2.58
CA MET A 14 12.09 -0.17 -2.44
C MET A 14 11.44 -1.39 -1.80
N ILE A 15 11.83 -2.60 -2.19
CA ILE A 15 11.31 -3.85 -1.61
C ILE A 15 11.67 -3.92 -0.13
N HIS A 16 12.94 -3.67 0.23
CA HIS A 16 13.38 -3.63 1.64
C HIS A 16 12.58 -2.60 2.45
N LYS A 17 12.39 -1.39 1.91
CA LYS A 17 11.58 -0.36 2.55
C LYS A 17 10.13 -0.79 2.73
N ILE A 18 9.54 -1.47 1.75
CA ILE A 18 8.17 -2.00 1.84
C ILE A 18 8.07 -3.04 2.95
N ILE A 19 8.98 -4.01 3.01
CA ILE A 19 9.00 -5.07 4.04
C ILE A 19 9.11 -4.44 5.43
N HIS A 20 10.03 -3.49 5.59
CA HIS A 20 10.19 -2.74 6.84
C HIS A 20 8.92 -1.95 7.21
N THR A 21 8.31 -1.25 6.24
CA THR A 21 7.07 -0.47 6.46
C THR A 21 5.88 -1.37 6.80
N LEU A 22 5.88 -2.62 6.33
CA LEU A 22 4.84 -3.61 6.68
C LEU A 22 5.11 -4.32 8.02
N ARG A 23 6.18 -3.94 8.74
CA ARG A 23 6.56 -4.53 10.04
C ARG A 23 6.72 -6.05 9.97
N ILE A 24 7.30 -6.54 8.88
CA ILE A 24 7.58 -7.95 8.68
C ILE A 24 8.93 -8.25 9.34
N TYR A 25 8.89 -8.92 10.49
CA TYR A 25 10.08 -9.22 11.30
C TYR A 25 10.62 -10.66 11.11
N LYS A 26 9.83 -11.52 10.46
CA LYS A 26 10.17 -12.92 10.16
C LYS A 26 10.19 -13.16 8.65
N ASN A 27 10.85 -14.22 8.20
CA ASN A 27 10.89 -14.66 6.80
C ASN A 27 11.28 -13.55 5.79
N HIS A 28 12.14 -12.60 6.19
CA HIS A 28 12.46 -11.43 5.37
C HIS A 28 13.00 -11.81 3.98
N HIS A 29 13.74 -12.92 3.87
CA HIS A 29 14.23 -13.43 2.60
C HIS A 29 13.07 -13.83 1.66
N ASP A 30 12.05 -14.51 2.19
CA ASP A 30 10.92 -15.01 1.40
C ASP A 30 10.01 -13.87 0.94
N TYR A 31 9.79 -12.87 1.81
CA TYR A 31 9.09 -11.65 1.45
C TYR A 31 9.87 -10.79 0.44
N TYR A 32 11.21 -10.77 0.54
CA TYR A 32 12.04 -10.12 -0.46
C TYR A 32 11.94 -10.81 -1.81
N GLN A 33 11.97 -12.15 -1.83
CA GLN A 33 11.80 -12.93 -3.06
C GLN A 33 10.40 -12.74 -3.66
N THR A 34 9.36 -12.70 -2.83
CA THR A 34 8.00 -12.34 -3.23
C THR A 34 7.95 -10.96 -3.87
N GLY A 35 8.66 -9.99 -3.26
CA GLY A 35 8.79 -8.64 -3.81
C GLY A 35 9.50 -8.60 -5.17
N LEU A 36 10.55 -9.40 -5.36
CA LEU A 36 11.26 -9.50 -6.64
C LEU A 36 10.39 -10.13 -7.73
N ILE A 37 9.66 -11.20 -7.40
CA ILE A 37 8.70 -11.82 -8.32
C ILE A 37 7.62 -10.80 -8.71
N ALA A 38 7.11 -10.05 -7.74
CA ALA A 38 6.13 -9.00 -7.99
C ALA A 38 6.69 -7.87 -8.86
N LEU A 39 7.96 -7.48 -8.68
CA LEU A 39 8.63 -6.50 -9.53
C LEU A 39 8.73 -7.00 -10.98
N TRP A 40 9.12 -8.26 -11.19
CA TRP A 40 9.18 -8.89 -12.51
C TRP A 40 7.79 -8.93 -13.18
N GLU A 41 6.76 -9.35 -12.45
CA GLU A 41 5.38 -9.34 -12.95
C GLU A 41 4.90 -7.92 -13.30
N ALA A 42 5.23 -6.93 -12.48
CA ALA A 42 4.90 -5.53 -12.74
C ALA A 42 5.62 -5.02 -14.00
N TYR A 43 6.88 -5.40 -14.21
CA TYR A 43 7.64 -5.03 -15.40
C TYR A 43 6.97 -5.52 -16.69
N GLY A 44 6.45 -6.75 -16.70
CA GLY A 44 5.73 -7.30 -17.85
C GLY A 44 4.32 -6.75 -18.05
N LYS A 45 3.66 -6.30 -16.98
CA LYS A 45 2.25 -5.81 -17.02
C LYS A 45 2.13 -4.29 -17.13
N PHE A 46 3.25 -3.56 -17.04
CA PHE A 46 3.22 -2.11 -17.01
C PHE A 46 2.71 -1.52 -18.32
N ASP A 47 1.84 -0.53 -18.18
CA ASP A 47 1.22 0.20 -19.27
C ASP A 47 1.54 1.69 -19.08
N SER A 48 2.38 2.23 -19.97
CA SER A 48 2.86 3.61 -19.89
C SER A 48 1.76 4.65 -20.00
N SER A 49 0.58 4.29 -20.52
CA SER A 49 -0.57 5.19 -20.56
C SER A 49 -1.20 5.44 -19.18
N LYS A 50 -0.88 4.61 -18.17
CA LYS A 50 -1.52 4.62 -16.84
C LYS A 50 -0.73 5.30 -15.74
N GLY A 51 0.49 5.79 -16.01
CA GLY A 51 1.32 6.52 -15.05
C GLY A 51 2.80 6.16 -15.12
N THR A 52 3.54 6.45 -14.04
CA THR A 52 4.97 6.10 -13.95
C THR A 52 5.17 4.65 -13.51
N PHE A 53 6.21 4.00 -14.04
CA PHE A 53 6.55 2.63 -13.66
C PHE A 53 6.82 2.53 -12.16
N THR A 54 7.52 3.49 -11.58
CA THR A 54 7.87 3.50 -10.14
C THR A 54 6.64 3.44 -9.24
N SER A 55 5.62 4.25 -9.54
CA SER A 55 4.38 4.25 -8.75
C SER A 55 3.62 2.93 -8.92
N PHE A 56 3.55 2.41 -10.14
CA PHE A 56 2.89 1.14 -10.42
C PHE A 56 3.60 -0.03 -9.73
N ALA A 57 4.93 -0.13 -9.88
CA ALA A 57 5.76 -1.15 -9.28
C ALA A 57 5.64 -1.14 -7.74
N TYR A 58 5.71 0.03 -7.11
CA TYR A 58 5.54 0.16 -5.66
C TYR A 58 4.20 -0.43 -5.19
N SER A 59 3.09 -0.02 -5.82
CA SER A 59 1.76 -0.50 -5.45
C SER A 59 1.60 -2.01 -5.70
N TYR A 60 2.16 -2.51 -6.79
CA TYR A 60 2.08 -3.93 -7.16
C TYR A 60 2.88 -4.81 -6.18
N ILE A 61 4.13 -4.43 -5.91
CA ILE A 61 5.04 -5.13 -4.98
C ILE A 61 4.45 -5.14 -3.57
N ARG A 62 4.07 -3.98 -3.04
CA ARG A 62 3.49 -3.86 -1.70
C ARG A 62 2.21 -4.68 -1.58
N GLY A 63 1.35 -4.65 -2.60
CA GLY A 63 0.13 -5.46 -2.65
C GLY A 63 0.38 -6.96 -2.62
N ARG A 64 1.37 -7.46 -3.38
CA ARG A 64 1.75 -8.87 -3.37
C ARG A 64 2.32 -9.32 -2.03
N ILE A 65 3.25 -8.55 -1.45
CA ILE A 65 3.82 -8.84 -0.13
C ILE A 65 2.72 -8.86 0.95
N LEU A 66 1.80 -7.89 0.93
CA LEU A 66 0.69 -7.84 1.88
C LEU A 66 -0.28 -9.02 1.71
N THR A 67 -0.50 -9.48 0.48
CA THR A 67 -1.35 -10.66 0.21
C THR A 67 -0.73 -11.92 0.79
N GLU A 68 0.58 -12.12 0.62
CA GLU A 68 1.28 -13.24 1.25
C GLU A 68 1.27 -13.13 2.77
N LEU A 69 1.48 -11.94 3.34
CA LEU A 69 1.40 -11.75 4.79
C LEU A 69 0.01 -12.12 5.35
N LYS A 70 -1.07 -11.70 4.69
CA LYS A 70 -2.44 -12.09 5.08
C LYS A 70 -2.66 -13.60 4.95
N ARG A 71 -2.03 -14.25 3.97
CA ARG A 71 -2.10 -15.70 3.79
C ARG A 71 -1.37 -16.41 4.92
N GLU A 72 -0.13 -16.00 5.25
CA GLU A 72 0.64 -16.54 6.36
C GLU A 72 -0.09 -16.38 7.69
N VAL A 73 -0.62 -15.19 8.00
CA VAL A 73 -1.41 -14.97 9.23
C VAL A 73 -2.62 -15.89 9.30
N ARG A 74 -3.35 -16.08 8.19
CA ARG A 74 -4.50 -17.00 8.15
C ARG A 74 -4.09 -18.47 8.27
N GLU A 75 -2.91 -18.84 7.78
CA GLU A 75 -2.35 -20.18 7.91
C GLU A 75 -1.83 -20.42 9.33
N GLU A 76 -1.18 -19.43 9.95
CA GLU A 76 -0.79 -19.42 11.36
C GLU A 76 -2.02 -19.48 12.26
N GLU A 77 -3.06 -18.68 12.09
CA GLU A 77 -4.31 -18.76 12.88
C GLU A 77 -4.98 -20.15 12.81
N ARG A 78 -4.78 -20.88 11.70
CA ARG A 78 -5.26 -22.28 11.56
C ARG A 78 -4.31 -23.30 12.20
N GLY A 79 -3.04 -22.94 12.41
CA GLY A 79 -2.03 -23.77 13.07
C GLY A 79 -1.78 -23.43 14.56
N VAL A 80 -2.15 -22.23 14.99
CA VAL A 80 -1.94 -21.65 16.33
C VAL A 80 -3.19 -21.93 17.18
N GLU A 81 -3.41 -23.22 17.46
CA GLU A 81 -4.00 -23.65 18.74
C GLU A 81 -2.89 -23.84 19.79
N LEU A 82 -1.62 -23.51 19.48
CA LEU A 82 -0.48 -24.04 20.25
C LEU A 82 0.65 -23.11 20.71
N GLU A 83 0.85 -21.86 20.27
CA GLU A 83 1.82 -20.99 20.98
C GLU A 83 1.51 -19.50 20.88
N GLU A 84 1.36 -18.89 22.06
CA GLU A 84 1.11 -17.46 22.25
C GLU A 84 2.40 -16.63 22.12
N GLY A 85 2.31 -15.58 21.29
CA GLY A 85 2.63 -14.23 21.73
C GLY A 85 4.09 -13.76 21.67
N ALA A 86 4.47 -13.13 20.57
CA ALA A 86 5.51 -12.10 20.59
C ALA A 86 5.12 -10.94 19.66
N THR A 87 4.50 -9.90 20.23
CA THR A 87 4.31 -8.59 19.59
C THR A 87 5.25 -7.61 20.27
N GLU A 88 6.26 -7.12 19.55
CA GLU A 88 7.07 -5.98 20.02
C GLU A 88 6.82 -4.78 19.11
N ALA A 89 6.34 -3.71 19.74
CA ALA A 89 6.01 -2.44 19.13
C ALA A 89 7.24 -1.52 19.13
N GLY A 90 7.69 -1.13 17.92
CA GLY A 90 8.64 -0.04 17.72
C GLY A 90 8.51 0.48 16.29
N GLY A 91 7.79 1.60 16.10
CA GLY A 91 7.58 2.13 14.74
C GLY A 91 6.65 3.34 14.62
N ASP A 92 6.61 4.23 15.62
CA ASP A 92 5.63 5.33 15.64
C ASP A 92 5.99 6.50 14.70
N ASP A 93 7.29 6.82 14.55
CA ASP A 93 7.72 8.05 13.86
C ASP A 93 7.46 8.07 12.34
N LEU A 94 7.77 6.98 11.62
CA LEU A 94 7.67 6.97 10.15
C LEU A 94 6.21 6.91 9.68
N GLU A 95 5.37 6.18 10.41
CA GLU A 95 3.94 6.05 10.12
C GLU A 95 3.21 7.36 10.43
N THR A 96 3.58 8.01 11.53
CA THR A 96 3.12 9.37 11.88
C THR A 96 3.46 10.38 10.78
N LEU A 97 4.72 10.40 10.31
CA LEU A 97 5.13 11.33 9.24
C LEU A 97 4.38 11.07 7.92
N ALA A 98 4.14 9.81 7.57
CA ALA A 98 3.37 9.43 6.39
C ALA A 98 1.90 9.84 6.50
N LEU A 99 1.30 9.67 7.69
CA LEU A 99 -0.07 10.08 7.98
C LEU A 99 -0.21 11.61 7.91
N GLU A 100 0.68 12.36 8.55
CA GLU A 100 0.71 13.83 8.49
C GLU A 100 0.82 14.34 7.06
N THR A 101 1.73 13.74 6.28
CA THR A 101 1.91 14.07 4.86
C THR A 101 0.62 13.83 4.07
N LEU A 102 -0.04 12.67 4.26
CA LEU A 102 -1.30 12.37 3.57
C LEU A 102 -2.43 13.33 3.98
N LEU A 103 -2.53 13.66 5.27
CA LEU A 103 -3.54 14.57 5.80
C LEU A 103 -3.40 15.99 5.22
N SER A 104 -2.18 16.44 4.91
CA SER A 104 -1.94 17.74 4.26
C SER A 104 -2.67 17.90 2.91
N TYR A 105 -2.84 16.80 2.17
CA TYR A 105 -3.58 16.78 0.90
C TYR A 105 -5.10 16.60 1.09
N CYS A 106 -5.55 16.31 2.31
CA CYS A 106 -6.95 15.97 2.61
C CYS A 106 -7.79 17.16 3.12
N GLY A 107 -7.24 18.38 3.16
CA GLY A 107 -7.92 19.54 3.77
C GLY A 107 -9.33 19.85 3.23
N ASN A 108 -9.58 19.56 1.95
CA ASN A 108 -10.88 19.79 1.29
C ASN A 108 -11.75 18.53 1.16
N LEU A 109 -11.33 17.40 1.74
CA LEU A 109 -12.04 16.13 1.64
C LEU A 109 -13.10 16.01 2.75
N THR A 110 -14.19 15.30 2.46
CA THR A 110 -15.13 14.90 3.53
C THR A 110 -14.49 13.84 4.43
N PRO A 111 -14.96 13.65 5.68
CA PRO A 111 -14.43 12.60 6.57
C PRO A 111 -14.33 11.22 5.92
N ASN A 112 -15.36 10.81 5.17
CA ASN A 112 -15.39 9.51 4.49
C ASN A 112 -14.40 9.41 3.31
N GLN A 113 -14.15 10.52 2.62
CA GLN A 113 -13.13 10.59 1.57
C GLN A 113 -11.73 10.50 2.18
N THR A 114 -11.48 11.21 3.28
CA THR A 114 -10.22 11.15 4.04
C THR A 114 -9.98 9.74 4.59
N LYS A 115 -11.00 9.11 5.17
CA LYS A 115 -10.95 7.69 5.58
C LYS A 115 -10.51 6.80 4.42
N TRP A 116 -11.16 6.91 3.26
CA TRP A 116 -10.74 6.14 2.09
C TRP A 116 -9.28 6.39 1.70
N VAL A 117 -8.81 7.65 1.70
CA VAL A 117 -7.42 7.97 1.38
C VAL A 117 -6.46 7.30 2.36
N ILE A 118 -6.67 7.44 3.66
CA ILE A 118 -5.78 6.86 4.68
C ILE A 118 -5.81 5.34 4.60
N SER A 119 -7.00 4.73 4.64
CA SER A 119 -7.17 3.27 4.57
C SER A 119 -6.56 2.66 3.31
N HIS A 120 -6.70 3.33 2.16
CA HIS A 120 -6.18 2.82 0.90
C HIS A 120 -4.69 3.12 0.71
N SER A 121 -4.23 4.32 1.08
CA SER A 121 -2.85 4.76 0.81
C SER A 121 -1.86 4.30 1.89
N LEU A 122 -2.25 4.32 3.16
CA LEU A 122 -1.40 3.91 4.28
C LEU A 122 -1.49 2.39 4.49
N HIS A 123 -2.72 1.90 4.61
CA HIS A 123 -3.00 0.50 4.98
C HIS A 123 -3.29 -0.43 3.81
N MET A 124 -3.30 0.08 2.56
CA MET A 124 -3.51 -0.72 1.35
C MET A 124 -4.79 -1.55 1.36
N LEU A 125 -5.82 -1.10 2.10
CA LEU A 125 -7.10 -1.79 2.14
C LEU A 125 -7.79 -1.68 0.77
N SER A 126 -8.34 -2.80 0.33
CA SER A 126 -9.19 -2.88 -0.84
C SER A 126 -10.55 -2.24 -0.57
N ILE A 127 -11.33 -2.02 -1.63
CA ILE A 127 -12.68 -1.45 -1.51
C ILE A 127 -13.56 -2.33 -0.61
N SER A 128 -13.44 -3.66 -0.72
CA SER A 128 -14.20 -4.61 0.09
C SER A 128 -13.77 -4.58 1.56
N GLU A 129 -12.46 -4.54 1.83
CA GLU A 129 -11.95 -4.49 3.21
C GLU A 129 -12.32 -3.17 3.90
N ILE A 130 -12.29 -2.05 3.18
CA ILE A 130 -12.76 -0.76 3.73
C ILE A 130 -14.27 -0.82 3.98
N ALA A 131 -15.04 -1.46 3.10
CA ALA A 131 -16.48 -1.60 3.25
C ALA A 131 -16.83 -2.44 4.49
N GLU A 132 -16.13 -3.57 4.69
CA GLU A 132 -16.26 -4.41 5.88
C GLU A 132 -15.84 -3.66 7.16
N LEU A 133 -14.68 -3.00 7.15
CA LEU A 133 -14.16 -2.24 8.29
C LEU A 133 -15.11 -1.12 8.74
N GLU A 134 -15.69 -0.40 7.78
CA GLU A 134 -16.54 0.76 8.06
C GLU A 134 -18.03 0.40 8.15
N GLY A 135 -18.40 -0.87 7.96
CA GLY A 135 -19.79 -1.33 7.99
C GLY A 135 -20.67 -0.73 6.89
N VAL A 136 -20.11 -0.46 5.71
CA VAL A 136 -20.80 0.16 4.57
C VAL A 136 -20.78 -0.72 3.33
N SER A 137 -21.50 -0.33 2.27
CA SER A 137 -21.45 -1.07 1.00
C SER A 137 -20.18 -0.76 0.19
N PRO A 138 -19.68 -1.70 -0.63
CA PRO A 138 -18.57 -1.45 -1.57
C PRO A 138 -18.83 -0.27 -2.53
N GLU A 139 -20.10 -0.04 -2.89
CA GLU A 139 -20.51 1.10 -3.71
C GLU A 139 -20.34 2.45 -2.99
N ALA A 140 -20.59 2.50 -1.67
CA ALA A 140 -20.32 3.69 -0.87
C ALA A 140 -18.82 4.02 -0.88
N VAL A 141 -17.96 3.01 -0.69
CA VAL A 141 -16.50 3.17 -0.73
C VAL A 141 -16.02 3.60 -2.13
N LYS A 142 -16.59 3.06 -3.21
CA LYS A 142 -16.32 3.54 -4.59
C LYS A 142 -16.68 5.02 -4.76
N LYS A 143 -17.78 5.47 -4.16
CA LYS A 143 -18.18 6.89 -4.16
C LYS A 143 -17.20 7.75 -3.38
N TRP A 144 -16.71 7.30 -2.23
CA TRP A 144 -15.67 7.98 -1.45
C TRP A 144 -14.38 8.12 -2.27
N ARG A 145 -13.92 7.03 -2.89
CA ARG A 145 -12.77 7.01 -3.81
C ARG A 145 -12.89 8.03 -4.93
N LYS A 146 -14.02 8.02 -5.64
CA LYS A 146 -14.25 8.94 -6.76
C LYS A 146 -14.20 10.40 -6.31
N GLY A 147 -14.90 10.73 -5.23
CA GLY A 147 -14.93 12.09 -4.68
C GLY A 147 -13.58 12.56 -4.14
N ALA A 148 -12.83 11.67 -3.47
CA ALA A 148 -11.50 11.96 -2.96
C ALA A 148 -10.54 12.30 -4.11
N LYS A 149 -10.47 11.46 -5.14
CA LYS A 149 -9.59 11.67 -6.30
C LYS A 149 -9.88 12.99 -7.03
N GLU A 150 -11.14 13.33 -7.21
CA GLU A 150 -11.53 14.59 -7.87
C GLU A 150 -11.05 15.81 -7.07
N ARG A 151 -11.29 15.83 -5.76
CA ARG A 151 -10.92 16.95 -4.89
C ARG A 151 -9.42 17.10 -4.72
N ILE A 152 -8.68 15.99 -4.58
CA ILE A 152 -7.21 16.01 -4.53
C ILE A 152 -6.67 16.58 -5.84
N ARG A 153 -7.20 16.15 -6.99
CA ARG A 153 -6.76 16.67 -8.29
C ARG A 153 -6.98 18.19 -8.40
N GLN A 154 -8.14 18.68 -7.98
CA GLN A 154 -8.44 20.11 -7.98
C GLN A 154 -7.52 20.90 -7.04
N ALA A 155 -7.23 20.37 -5.85
CA ALA A 155 -6.32 21.01 -4.91
C ALA A 155 -4.89 21.16 -5.48
N ILE A 156 -4.38 20.11 -6.13
CA ILE A 156 -3.05 20.14 -6.78
C ILE A 156 -3.03 21.16 -7.94
N LEU A 157 -4.06 21.16 -8.79
CA LEU A 157 -4.14 22.12 -9.91
C LEU A 157 -4.19 23.57 -9.42
N ASN A 158 -4.96 23.85 -8.36
CA ASN A 158 -5.08 25.20 -7.81
C ASN A 158 -3.81 25.68 -7.09
N GLN A 159 -2.95 24.78 -6.62
CA GLN A 159 -1.63 25.12 -6.06
C GLN A 159 -0.58 25.47 -7.13
N THR A 160 -0.83 25.18 -8.41
CA THR A 160 0.15 25.40 -9.49
C THR A 160 0.02 26.78 -10.16
N PHE A 161 -0.94 27.60 -9.75
CA PHE A 161 -1.25 28.93 -10.34
C PHE A 161 -0.98 30.12 -9.39
N VAL A 162 -0.07 29.97 -8.43
CA VAL A 162 0.40 31.07 -7.56
C VAL A 162 1.89 31.28 -7.73
#